data_AF-A0A528N3F9-F1
#
_entry.id   AF-A0A528N3F9-F1
#
_cell.length_a   1.000
_cell.length_b   1.000
_cell.length_c   1.000
_cell.angle_alpha   90.00
_cell.angle_beta   90.00
_cell.angle_gamma   90.00
#
_symmetry.space_group_name_H-M   'P 1'
#
loop_
_entity.id
_entity.type
_entity.pdbx_description
1 polymer ?
#
loop_
_entity_poly.entity_id
_entity_poly.type
_entity_poly.pdbx_seq_one_letter_code
_entity_poly.pdbx_strand_id
1 'polypeptide(L)'
;PYLPGHVSEGSGHAVSAAPFGSASILPITWMYIRMMGASGLKQATETAIISANYVATRLAPHFPLLYKGRHDRIAHECILDTRVLKD
;
A
#
# COMPACT_ATOMS: atom_id res chain seq x y z
N PRO A 1 -31.85 5.56 -11.95
CA PRO A 1 -30.43 5.27 -11.58
C PRO A 1 -29.51 5.47 -12.78
N TYR A 2 -28.61 6.45 -12.74
CA TYR A 2 -27.61 6.63 -13.80
C TYR A 2 -26.50 5.59 -13.58
N LEU A 3 -26.53 4.53 -14.39
CA LEU A 3 -25.40 3.62 -14.45
C LEU A 3 -24.30 4.31 -15.25
N PRO A 4 -23.04 4.22 -14.80
CA PRO A 4 -21.90 4.61 -15.61
C PRO A 4 -22.00 3.94 -17.00
N GLY A 5 -21.53 4.61 -18.04
CA GLY A 5 -21.61 4.09 -19.40
C GLY A 5 -20.45 4.62 -20.23
N HIS A 6 -19.93 3.77 -21.12
CA HIS A 6 -18.96 4.21 -22.11
C HIS A 6 -19.69 4.64 -23.38
N VAL A 7 -19.27 5.79 -23.96
CA VAL A 7 -19.90 6.38 -25.15
C VAL A 7 -19.99 5.42 -26.34
N SER A 8 -19.10 4.43 -26.44
CA SER A 8 -19.06 3.44 -27.53
C SER A 8 -19.54 2.03 -27.15
N GLU A 9 -19.57 1.66 -25.87
CA GLU A 9 -19.85 0.29 -25.43
C GLU A 9 -21.11 0.15 -24.55
N GLY A 10 -21.79 1.27 -24.27
CA GLY A 10 -22.98 1.29 -23.42
C GLY A 10 -22.65 1.08 -21.94
N SER A 11 -23.66 0.73 -21.15
CA SER A 11 -23.57 0.64 -19.68
C SER A 11 -23.53 -0.78 -19.12
N GLY A 12 -23.68 -1.81 -19.98
CA GLY A 12 -23.83 -3.21 -19.54
C GLY A 12 -22.65 -3.78 -18.75
N HIS A 13 -21.45 -3.23 -18.94
CA HIS A 13 -20.21 -3.65 -18.27
C HIS A 13 -19.45 -2.49 -17.59
N ALA A 14 -20.06 -1.31 -17.52
CA ALA A 14 -19.38 -0.12 -17.07
C ALA A 14 -19.36 -0.03 -15.53
N VAL A 15 -18.16 -0.06 -14.97
CA VAL A 15 -17.91 0.14 -13.53
C VAL A 15 -17.53 1.60 -13.18
N SER A 16 -17.26 2.42 -14.20
CA SER A 16 -16.80 3.81 -14.08
C SER A 16 -17.47 4.71 -15.12
N ALA A 17 -17.68 6.00 -14.76
CA ALA A 17 -18.42 6.94 -15.62
C ALA A 17 -17.59 7.50 -16.77
N ALA A 18 -16.27 7.55 -16.60
CA ALA A 18 -15.32 7.88 -17.65
C ALA A 18 -14.54 6.61 -18.05
N PRO A 19 -14.08 6.50 -19.32
CA PRO A 19 -13.45 5.29 -19.84
C PRO A 19 -12.19 4.86 -19.06
N PHE A 20 -11.45 5.83 -18.53
CA PHE A 20 -10.23 5.63 -17.77
C PHE A 20 -10.34 6.14 -16.32
N GLY A 21 -11.57 6.31 -15.81
CA GLY A 21 -11.83 6.90 -14.51
C GLY A 21 -11.17 8.27 -14.36
N SER A 22 -10.46 8.47 -13.25
CA SER A 22 -9.69 9.69 -12.96
C SER A 22 -8.37 9.71 -13.76
N ALA A 23 -8.44 9.81 -15.08
CA ALA A 23 -7.27 9.75 -15.96
C ALA A 23 -6.19 10.80 -15.62
N SER A 24 -6.58 11.96 -15.08
CA SER A 24 -5.66 13.06 -14.74
C SER A 24 -4.67 12.73 -13.62
N ILE A 25 -4.93 11.71 -12.79
CA ILE A 25 -4.00 11.31 -11.71
C ILE A 25 -3.02 10.21 -12.14
N LEU A 26 -3.26 9.52 -13.26
CA LEU A 26 -2.37 8.46 -13.77
C LEU A 26 -0.91 8.93 -14.01
N PRO A 27 -0.66 10.18 -14.45
CA PRO A 27 0.71 10.69 -14.55
C PRO A 27 1.50 10.64 -13.23
N ILE A 28 0.85 10.68 -12.06
CA ILE A 28 1.56 10.61 -10.76
C ILE A 28 2.26 9.26 -10.62
N THR A 29 1.51 8.15 -10.78
CA THR A 29 2.07 6.79 -10.72
C THR A 29 3.03 6.52 -11.86
N TRP A 30 2.72 7.01 -13.08
CA TRP A 30 3.63 6.88 -14.22
C TRP A 30 4.97 7.56 -13.96
N MET A 31 4.96 8.79 -13.42
CA MET A 31 6.18 9.53 -13.09
C MET A 31 6.96 8.83 -11.99
N TYR A 32 6.29 8.34 -10.95
CA TYR A 32 6.95 7.55 -9.90
C TYR A 32 7.70 6.35 -10.48
N ILE A 33 7.04 5.53 -11.31
CA ILE A 33 7.66 4.35 -11.94
C ILE A 33 8.84 4.77 -12.83
N ARG A 34 8.65 5.82 -13.65
CA ARG A 34 9.65 6.27 -14.62
C ARG A 34 10.89 6.90 -13.98
N MET A 35 10.70 7.67 -12.91
CA MET A 35 11.82 8.33 -12.20
C MET A 35 12.57 7.35 -11.30
N MET A 36 11.87 6.44 -10.63
CA MET A 36 12.51 5.45 -9.75
C MET A 36 13.24 4.35 -10.54
N GLY A 37 12.68 3.93 -11.68
CA GLY A 37 13.21 2.80 -12.45
C GLY A 37 13.20 1.48 -11.66
N ALA A 38 13.65 0.39 -12.29
CA ALA A 38 13.60 -0.93 -11.65
C ALA A 38 14.43 -1.01 -10.35
N SER A 39 15.60 -0.40 -10.33
CA SER A 39 16.48 -0.37 -9.15
C SER A 39 15.88 0.45 -8.02
N GLY A 40 15.36 1.65 -8.30
CA GLY A 40 14.73 2.50 -7.29
C GLY A 40 13.46 1.88 -6.72
N LEU A 41 12.63 1.23 -7.55
CA LEU A 41 11.43 0.53 -7.07
C LEU A 41 11.77 -0.66 -6.15
N LYS A 42 12.83 -1.42 -6.49
CA LYS A 42 13.36 -2.47 -5.62
C LYS A 42 13.84 -1.89 -4.29
N GLN A 43 14.67 -0.85 -4.35
CA GLN A 43 15.22 -0.21 -3.16
C GLN A 43 14.12 0.39 -2.28
N ALA A 44 13.11 1.04 -2.86
CA ALA A 44 11.98 1.59 -2.11
C ALA A 44 11.24 0.52 -1.31
N THR A 45 11.05 -0.66 -1.91
CA THR A 45 10.41 -1.79 -1.22
C THR A 45 11.30 -2.38 -0.12
N GLU A 46 12.60 -2.53 -0.39
CA GLU A 46 13.58 -2.98 0.61
C GLU A 46 13.64 -2.01 1.81
N THR A 47 13.66 -0.70 1.53
CA THR A 47 13.63 0.35 2.54
C THR A 47 12.33 0.32 3.34
N ALA A 48 11.17 0.16 2.70
CA ALA A 48 9.89 0.05 3.42
C ALA A 48 9.90 -1.11 4.43
N ILE A 49 10.40 -2.29 4.02
CA ILE A 49 10.52 -3.46 4.90
C ILE A 49 11.52 -3.19 6.04
N ILE A 50 12.70 -2.65 5.74
CA ILE A 50 13.73 -2.39 6.75
C ILE A 50 13.25 -1.32 7.75
N SER A 51 12.64 -0.23 7.27
CA SER A 51 12.09 0.83 8.12
C SER A 51 11.01 0.30 9.05
N ALA A 52 10.09 -0.53 8.55
CA ALA A 52 9.07 -1.16 9.39
C ALA A 52 9.71 -2.05 10.47
N ASN A 53 10.63 -2.94 10.09
CA ASN A 53 11.32 -3.83 11.05
C ASN A 53 12.15 -3.04 12.08
N TYR A 54 12.76 -1.93 11.68
CA TYR A 54 13.46 -1.02 12.60
C TYR A 54 12.50 -0.44 13.64
N VAL A 55 11.39 0.16 13.21
CA VAL A 55 10.37 0.72 14.11
C VAL A 55 9.81 -0.35 15.04
N ALA A 56 9.45 -1.51 14.50
CA ALA A 56 8.91 -2.63 15.26
C ALA A 56 9.90 -3.14 16.32
N THR A 57 11.19 -3.29 15.97
CA THR A 57 12.24 -3.72 16.91
C THR A 57 12.44 -2.69 18.03
N ARG A 58 12.38 -1.40 17.71
CA ARG A 58 12.53 -0.32 18.70
C ARG A 58 11.34 -0.22 19.66
N LEU A 59 10.14 -0.59 19.22
CA LEU A 59 8.93 -0.53 20.03
C LEU A 59 8.58 -1.84 20.73
N ALA A 60 9.15 -2.98 20.29
CA ALA A 60 8.89 -4.30 20.86
C ALA A 60 9.04 -4.41 22.39
N PRO A 61 9.98 -3.70 23.06
CA PRO A 61 10.06 -3.74 24.53
C PRO A 61 8.87 -3.06 25.24
N HIS A 62 8.14 -2.19 24.56
CA HIS A 62 7.04 -1.40 25.11
C HIS A 62 5.67 -1.92 24.67
N PHE A 63 5.59 -2.42 23.44
CA PHE A 63 4.39 -2.93 22.82
C PHE A 63 4.69 -4.29 22.17
N PRO A 64 4.06 -5.38 22.63
CA PRO A 64 4.20 -6.66 21.95
C PRO A 64 3.78 -6.55 20.48
N LEU A 65 4.55 -7.18 19.58
CA LEU A 65 4.16 -7.33 18.18
C LEU A 65 3.12 -8.45 18.07
N LEU A 66 1.95 -8.15 17.51
CA LEU A 66 0.84 -9.11 17.45
C LEU A 66 1.14 -10.29 16.51
N TYR A 67 1.83 -10.04 15.39
CA TYR A 67 2.18 -11.05 14.39
C TYR A 67 3.61 -10.86 13.88
N LYS A 68 4.31 -11.97 13.67
CA LYS A 68 5.64 -12.03 13.07
C LYS A 68 5.71 -13.20 12.08
N GLY A 69 6.49 -13.03 11.02
CA GLY A 69 6.81 -14.08 10.07
C GLY A 69 7.98 -14.95 10.53
N ARG A 70 8.57 -15.68 9.57
CA ARG A 70 9.78 -16.47 9.82
C ARG A 70 10.94 -15.57 10.24
N HIS A 71 11.81 -16.09 11.10
CA HIS A 71 12.97 -15.38 11.66
C HIS A 71 12.62 -14.08 12.38
N ASP A 72 11.43 -14.01 13.00
CA ASP A 72 10.95 -12.84 13.76
C ASP A 72 10.87 -11.53 12.95
N ARG A 73 10.77 -11.62 11.63
CA ARG A 73 10.65 -10.45 10.73
C ARG A 73 9.21 -10.16 10.33
N ILE A 74 8.95 -8.89 10.04
CA ILE A 74 7.71 -8.39 9.45
C ILE A 74 7.94 -7.92 8.01
N ALA A 75 6.86 -7.61 7.31
CA ALA A 75 6.91 -7.02 5.96
C ALA A 75 7.08 -5.50 6.03
N HIS A 76 6.28 -4.75 5.26
CA HIS A 76 6.30 -3.28 5.22
C HIS A 76 5.47 -2.62 6.33
N GLU A 77 4.88 -3.41 7.22
CA GLU A 77 4.02 -2.95 8.31
C GLU A 77 4.08 -3.90 9.51
N CYS A 78 3.60 -3.41 10.67
CA CYS A 78 3.46 -4.18 11.89
C CYS A 78 2.19 -3.78 12.65
N ILE A 79 1.72 -4.67 13.52
CA ILE A 79 0.63 -4.38 14.44
C ILE A 79 1.20 -4.42 15.86
N LEU A 80 1.15 -3.28 16.55
CA LEU A 80 1.49 -3.15 17.95
C LEU A 80 0.28 -3.50 18.79
N ASP A 81 0.41 -4.44 19.72
CA ASP A 81 -0.66 -4.81 20.63
C ASP A 81 -0.76 -3.78 21.76
N THR A 82 -1.71 -2.86 21.62
CA THR A 82 -2.00 -1.82 22.63
C THR A 82 -3.01 -2.28 23.67
N ARG A 83 -3.55 -3.50 23.58
CA ARG A 83 -4.53 -4.02 24.56
C ARG A 83 -3.91 -4.16 25.95
N VAL A 84 -2.57 -4.28 26.03
CA VAL A 84 -1.80 -4.26 27.29
C VAL A 84 -1.92 -2.95 28.07
N LEU A 85 -2.38 -1.87 27.44
CA LEU A 85 -2.61 -0.59 28.09
C LEU A 85 -4.02 -0.46 28.68
N LYS A 86 -4.91 -1.42 28.38
CA LYS A 86 -6.28 -1.43 28.84
C LYS A 86 -6.35 -2.32 30.09
N ASP A 87 -6.77 -1.70 31.20
CA ASP A 87 -6.98 -2.25 32.56
C ASP A 87 -6.93 -3.79 32.70
#